data_AF-A0A257EN71-F1
#
_entry.id   AF-A0A257EN71-F1
#
_cell.length_a   1.000
_cell.length_b   1.000
_cell.length_c   1.000
_cell.angle_alpha   90.00
_cell.angle_beta   90.00
_cell.angle_gamma   90.00
#
_symmetry.space_group_name_H-M   'P 1'
#
loop_
_entity.id
_entity.type
_entity.pdbx_description
1 polymer ?
#
loop_
_entity_poly.entity_id
_entity_poly.type
_entity_poly.pdbx_seq_one_letter_code
_entity_poly.pdbx_strand_id
1 'polypeptide(L)'
;MFRAVIAIASPGHTRGGVSWLTSAGGKTVLFATSLTVAGQKLVGDRDYPEPVADFTRTFARLRRVRADVVLNFHPEFFDLAGKRRALLAGNAEAFVDASETRRQIDRAEADFKAELARQQAAR
;
A
#
# COMPACT_ATOMS: atom_id res chain seq x y z
N MET A 1 -7.73 -21.12 -18.21
CA MET A 1 -6.44 -20.42 -18.08
C MET A 1 -6.29 -20.01 -16.61
N PHE A 2 -5.32 -20.55 -15.87
CA PHE A 2 -5.14 -20.18 -14.47
C PHE A 2 -4.68 -18.72 -14.36
N ARG A 3 -5.40 -17.90 -13.59
CA ARG A 3 -4.98 -16.54 -13.27
C ARG A 3 -4.05 -16.62 -12.06
N ALA A 4 -2.76 -16.41 -12.27
CA ALA A 4 -1.75 -16.46 -11.21
C ALA A 4 -1.99 -15.34 -10.19
N VAL A 5 -1.88 -15.68 -8.91
CA VAL A 5 -1.77 -14.70 -7.82
C VAL A 5 -0.29 -14.57 -7.46
N ILE A 6 0.25 -13.36 -7.54
CA ILE A 6 1.66 -13.07 -7.30
C ILE A 6 1.81 -12.42 -5.93
N ALA A 7 2.63 -13.03 -5.08
CA ALA A 7 3.05 -12.43 -3.81
C ALA A 7 4.14 -11.39 -4.07
N ILE A 8 3.96 -10.18 -3.53
CA ILE A 8 4.96 -9.12 -3.53
C ILE A 8 5.33 -8.87 -2.07
N ALA A 9 6.53 -9.31 -1.68
CA ALA A 9 7.05 -8.99 -0.34
C ALA A 9 7.08 -7.46 -0.16
N SER A 10 6.40 -6.99 0.87
CA SER A 10 6.22 -5.57 1.17
C SER A 10 6.29 -5.35 2.69
N PRO A 11 7.44 -5.63 3.33
CA PRO A 11 7.62 -5.47 4.77
C PRO A 11 7.61 -3.99 5.19
N GLY A 12 7.38 -3.73 6.47
CA GLY A 12 7.41 -2.38 7.05
C GLY A 12 6.42 -2.27 8.20
N HIS A 13 5.12 -2.23 7.88
CA HIS A 13 4.04 -2.27 8.88
C HIS A 13 4.12 -3.54 9.74
N THR A 14 4.46 -4.67 9.09
CA THR A 14 4.95 -5.87 9.76
C THR A 14 6.14 -6.43 9.00
N ARG A 15 6.98 -7.22 9.67
CA ARG A 15 8.14 -7.92 9.05
C ARG A 15 7.73 -8.84 7.89
N GLY A 16 6.53 -9.40 7.96
CA GLY A 16 5.98 -10.34 6.98
C GLY A 16 4.95 -9.73 6.03
N GLY A 17 4.90 -8.40 5.91
CA GLY A 17 3.92 -7.73 5.06
C GLY A 17 4.00 -8.21 3.60
N VAL A 18 2.84 -8.56 3.03
CA VAL A 18 2.73 -9.00 1.63
C VAL A 18 1.59 -8.24 0.95
N SER A 19 1.86 -7.74 -0.25
CA SER A 19 0.85 -7.27 -1.19
C SER A 19 0.63 -8.35 -2.25
N TRP A 20 -0.57 -8.43 -2.81
CA TRP A 20 -0.92 -9.45 -3.79
C TRP A 20 -1.34 -8.82 -5.12
N LEU A 21 -0.79 -9.32 -6.22
CA LEU A 21 -1.12 -8.88 -7.56
C LEU A 21 -1.80 -10.01 -8.32
N THR A 22 -2.91 -9.73 -8.98
CA THR A 22 -3.62 -10.70 -9.82
C THR A 22 -4.26 -10.03 -11.03
N SER A 23 -4.82 -10.83 -11.93
CA SER A 23 -5.69 -10.35 -12.99
C SER A 23 -7.14 -10.73 -12.70
N ALA A 24 -8.06 -9.77 -12.71
CA ALA A 24 -9.51 -9.96 -12.54
C ALA A 24 -10.25 -9.16 -13.61
N GLY A 25 -11.19 -9.77 -14.35
CA GLY A 25 -11.98 -9.04 -15.37
C GLY A 25 -11.18 -8.33 -16.48
N GLY A 26 -9.96 -8.78 -16.81
CA GLY A 26 -9.09 -8.10 -17.78
C GLY A 26 -8.30 -6.93 -17.21
N LYS A 27 -8.41 -6.67 -15.90
CA LYS A 27 -7.67 -5.65 -15.15
C LYS A 27 -6.62 -6.27 -14.25
N THR A 28 -5.53 -5.55 -14.02
CA THR A 28 -4.54 -5.86 -12.99
C THR A 28 -5.00 -5.28 -11.65
N VAL A 29 -5.13 -6.14 -10.64
CA VAL A 29 -5.61 -5.78 -9.31
C VAL A 29 -4.50 -5.95 -8.29
N LEU A 30 -4.22 -4.89 -7.54
CA LEU A 30 -3.30 -4.90 -6.41
C LEU A 30 -4.11 -4.88 -5.10
N PHE A 31 -3.95 -5.92 -4.29
CA PHE A 31 -4.32 -5.91 -2.88
C PHE A 31 -3.11 -5.42 -2.09
N ALA A 32 -3.11 -4.14 -1.72
CA ALA A 32 -2.00 -3.51 -1.03
C ALA A 32 -1.95 -3.94 0.44
N THR A 33 -0.73 -4.18 0.95
CA THR A 33 -0.49 -4.27 2.40
C THR A 33 -0.68 -2.89 3.07
N SER A 34 -0.57 -2.82 4.40
CA SER A 34 -0.51 -1.51 5.07
C SER A 34 0.85 -0.88 4.84
N LEU A 35 0.80 0.38 4.43
CA LEU A 35 1.96 1.22 4.21
C LEU A 35 2.21 2.19 5.38
N THR A 36 1.40 2.11 6.44
CA THR A 36 1.46 3.04 7.57
C THR A 36 2.41 2.55 8.66
N VAL A 37 3.03 3.50 9.35
CA VAL A 37 3.90 3.27 10.51
C VAL A 37 3.10 2.81 11.73
N ALA A 38 1.82 3.19 11.84
CA ALA A 38 0.91 2.76 12.90
C ALA A 38 1.49 2.88 14.34
N GLY A 39 2.29 3.92 14.60
CA GLY A 39 2.90 4.17 15.90
C GLY A 39 4.09 3.28 16.25
N GLN A 40 4.58 2.43 15.33
CA GLN A 40 5.75 1.60 15.58
C GLN A 40 7.02 2.44 15.81
N LYS A 41 7.96 1.90 16.58
CA LYS A 41 9.29 2.48 16.71
C LYS A 41 10.06 2.27 15.41
N LEU A 42 10.47 3.36 14.79
CA LEU A 42 11.34 3.38 13.61
C LEU A 42 12.82 3.50 14.00
N VAL A 43 13.11 3.99 15.20
CA VAL A 43 14.47 4.20 15.71
C VAL A 43 14.66 3.39 16.99
N GLY A 44 15.75 2.60 17.04
CA GLY A 44 16.16 1.90 18.26
C GLY A 44 15.25 0.76 18.70
N ASP A 45 14.39 0.25 17.80
CA ASP A 45 13.57 -0.92 18.07
C ASP A 45 14.43 -2.20 18.05
N ARG A 46 14.48 -2.92 19.17
CA ARG A 46 15.23 -4.17 19.30
C ARG A 46 14.46 -5.36 18.71
N ASP A 47 13.13 -5.28 18.72
CA ASP A 47 12.22 -6.33 18.24
C ASP A 47 11.91 -6.16 16.75
N TYR A 48 12.24 -5.01 16.17
CA TYR A 48 12.32 -4.78 14.74
C TYR A 48 13.49 -3.84 14.40
N PRO A 49 14.71 -4.37 14.16
CA PRO A 49 15.89 -3.52 13.93
C PRO A 49 15.93 -2.77 12.59
N GLU A 50 15.24 -3.26 11.55
CA GLU A 50 15.33 -2.71 10.19
C GLU A 50 14.05 -2.11 9.57
N PRO A 51 13.09 -1.52 10.31
CA PRO A 51 11.81 -1.09 9.77
C PRO A 51 12.01 0.02 8.72
N VAL A 52 12.98 0.90 8.90
CA VAL A 52 13.30 1.99 7.96
C VAL A 52 13.71 1.44 6.59
N ALA A 53 14.57 0.41 6.59
CA ALA A 53 15.03 -0.22 5.36
C ALA A 53 13.89 -0.97 4.67
N ASP A 54 13.05 -1.67 5.45
CA ASP A 54 11.89 -2.38 4.93
C ASP A 54 10.85 -1.47 4.30
N PHE A 55 10.42 -0.40 4.98
CA PHE A 55 9.51 0.59 4.39
C PHE A 55 10.07 1.19 3.11
N THR A 56 11.34 1.61 3.12
CA THR A 56 11.99 2.22 1.95
C THR A 56 12.00 1.26 0.75
N ARG A 57 12.33 -0.02 0.97
CA ARG A 57 12.29 -1.05 -0.08
C ARG A 57 10.87 -1.30 -0.56
N THR A 58 9.89 -1.33 0.34
CA THR A 58 8.48 -1.50 0.01
C THR A 58 7.95 -0.39 -0.87
N PHE A 59 8.20 0.89 -0.52
CA PHE A 59 7.80 2.02 -1.35
C PHE A 59 8.41 1.95 -2.74
N ALA A 60 9.72 1.70 -2.84
CA ALA A 60 10.41 1.59 -4.12
C ALA A 60 9.89 0.42 -4.98
N ARG A 61 9.58 -0.72 -4.36
CA ARG A 61 9.05 -1.91 -5.05
C ARG A 61 7.63 -1.68 -5.55
N LEU A 62 6.74 -1.22 -4.68
CA LEU A 62 5.33 -1.02 -5.02
C LEU A 62 5.12 0.16 -6.00
N ARG A 63 5.99 1.18 -5.99
CA ARG A 63 5.96 2.27 -6.99
C ARG A 63 6.17 1.78 -8.42
N ARG A 64 6.80 0.61 -8.61
CA ARG A 64 7.03 -0.01 -9.94
C ARG A 64 5.85 -0.89 -10.39
N VAL A 65 4.92 -1.20 -9.49
CA VAL A 65 3.73 -2.00 -9.82
C VAL A 65 2.76 -1.15 -10.62
N ARG A 66 2.31 -1.69 -11.75
CA ARG A 66 1.21 -1.11 -12.54
C ARG A 66 -0.04 -1.91 -12.21
N ALA A 67 -1.03 -1.26 -11.61
CA ALA A 67 -2.32 -1.83 -11.32
C ALA A 67 -3.42 -0.88 -11.82
N ASP A 68 -4.48 -1.46 -12.36
CA ASP A 68 -5.68 -0.71 -12.76
C ASP A 68 -6.59 -0.46 -11.56
N VAL A 69 -6.59 -1.39 -10.60
CA VAL A 69 -7.43 -1.33 -9.38
C VAL A 69 -6.54 -1.55 -8.16
N VAL A 70 -6.66 -0.66 -7.17
CA VAL A 70 -6.05 -0.84 -5.85
C VAL A 70 -7.14 -1.11 -4.82
N LEU A 71 -6.95 -2.17 -4.05
CA LEU A 71 -7.79 -2.56 -2.92
C LEU A 71 -6.94 -2.62 -1.66
N ASN A 72 -7.59 -2.38 -0.52
CA ASN A 72 -6.96 -2.47 0.79
C ASN A 72 -7.91 -3.19 1.77
N PHE A 73 -7.38 -3.67 2.90
CA PHE A 73 -8.16 -4.28 3.96
C PHE A 73 -8.92 -3.26 4.81
N HIS A 74 -8.52 -1.98 4.75
CA HIS A 74 -9.28 -0.86 5.30
C HIS A 74 -9.94 -0.06 4.17
N PRO A 75 -11.29 0.06 4.16
CA PRO A 75 -12.05 0.68 3.07
C PRO A 75 -11.70 2.16 2.80
N GLU A 76 -11.25 2.87 3.81
CA GLU A 76 -10.89 4.28 3.76
C GLU A 76 -9.61 4.57 2.95
N PHE A 77 -8.69 3.59 2.84
CA PHE A 77 -7.43 3.83 2.12
C PHE A 77 -7.58 3.88 0.59
N PHE A 78 -8.71 3.40 0.06
CA PHE A 78 -8.99 3.39 -1.37
C PHE A 78 -10.37 3.98 -1.71
N ASP A 79 -10.97 4.76 -0.81
CA ASP A 79 -12.30 5.36 -0.98
C ASP A 79 -13.38 4.37 -1.44
N LEU A 80 -13.53 3.25 -0.72
CA LEU A 80 -14.54 2.25 -1.05
C LEU A 80 -15.95 2.86 -1.12
N ALA A 81 -16.26 3.79 -0.22
CA ALA A 81 -17.58 4.41 -0.16
C ALA A 81 -17.89 5.24 -1.42
N GLY A 82 -16.96 6.10 -1.86
CA GLY A 82 -17.10 6.90 -3.07
C GLY A 82 -17.16 6.03 -4.33
N LYS A 83 -16.25 5.05 -4.45
CA LYS A 83 -16.21 4.11 -5.57
C LYS A 83 -17.48 3.26 -5.65
N ARG A 84 -17.97 2.75 -4.52
CA ARG A 84 -19.24 1.99 -4.47
C ARG A 84 -20.43 2.85 -4.86
N ARG A 85 -20.49 4.10 -4.42
CA ARG A 85 -21.56 5.03 -4.82
C ARG A 85 -21.54 5.28 -6.33
N ALA A 86 -20.37 5.53 -6.91
CA ALA A 86 -20.23 5.71 -8.36
C ALA A 86 -20.61 4.44 -9.15
N LEU A 87 -20.23 3.26 -8.66
CA LEU A 87 -20.62 1.98 -9.26
C LEU A 87 -22.15 1.80 -9.29
N LEU A 88 -22.82 2.05 -8.16
CA LEU A 88 -24.28 1.95 -8.06
C LEU A 88 -25.00 2.99 -8.92
N ALA A 89 -24.35 4.12 -9.23
CA ALA A 89 -24.84 5.13 -10.17
C ALA A 89 -24.60 4.78 -11.65
N GLY A 90 -24.06 3.60 -11.95
CA GLY A 90 -23.87 3.09 -13.32
C GLY A 90 -22.46 3.20 -13.89
N ASN A 91 -21.49 3.72 -13.12
CA ASN A 91 -20.10 3.72 -13.56
C ASN A 91 -19.46 2.35 -13.33
N ALA A 92 -19.47 1.48 -14.36
CA ALA A 92 -18.87 0.15 -14.32
C ALA A 92 -17.35 0.16 -14.00
N GLU A 93 -16.67 1.29 -14.25
CA GLU A 93 -15.22 1.45 -14.09
C GLU A 93 -14.87 2.23 -12.82
N ALA A 94 -15.79 2.38 -11.86
CA ALA A 94 -15.62 3.22 -10.67
C ALA A 94 -14.39 2.89 -9.80
N PHE A 95 -13.85 1.68 -9.90
CA PHE A 95 -12.67 1.24 -9.14
C PHE A 95 -11.36 1.36 -9.93
N VAL A 96 -11.43 1.78 -11.19
CA VAL A 96 -10.28 1.79 -12.11
C VAL A 96 -9.59 3.14 -12.04
N ASP A 97 -8.38 3.13 -11.51
CA ASP A 97 -7.52 4.30 -11.42
C ASP A 97 -6.03 3.87 -11.42
N ALA A 98 -5.41 3.95 -12.60
CA ALA A 98 -4.00 3.58 -12.79
C ALA A 98 -3.00 4.48 -12.06
N SER A 99 -3.45 5.60 -11.48
CA SER A 99 -2.63 6.54 -10.72
C SER A 99 -2.73 6.37 -9.20
N GLU A 100 -3.69 5.57 -8.72
CA GLU A 100 -3.94 5.37 -7.29
C GLU A 100 -2.75 4.73 -6.55
N THR A 101 -2.11 3.72 -7.14
CA THR A 101 -0.94 3.06 -6.53
C THR A 101 0.15 4.08 -6.19
N ARG A 102 0.46 4.99 -7.12
CA ARG A 102 1.50 6.02 -6.89
C ARG A 102 1.06 7.01 -5.82
N ARG A 103 -0.17 7.52 -5.88
CA ARG A 103 -0.68 8.45 -4.86
C ARG A 103 -0.64 7.87 -3.46
N GLN A 104 -1.04 6.60 -3.28
CA GLN A 104 -0.98 5.94 -1.97
C GLN A 104 0.46 5.78 -1.48
N ILE A 105 1.40 5.41 -2.36
CA ILE A 105 2.82 5.29 -2.00
C ILE A 105 3.42 6.65 -1.64
N ASP A 106 3.15 7.69 -2.42
CA ASP A 106 3.70 9.02 -2.20
C ASP A 106 3.20 9.60 -0.87
N ARG A 107 1.91 9.42 -0.55
CA ARG A 107 1.33 9.80 0.74
C ARG A 107 1.99 9.03 1.89
N ALA A 108 2.04 7.70 1.79
CA ALA A 108 2.60 6.86 2.85
C ALA A 108 4.09 7.13 3.08
N GLU A 109 4.87 7.37 2.01
CA GLU A 109 6.29 7.70 2.12
C GLU A 109 6.51 9.07 2.78
N ALA A 110 5.65 10.05 2.49
CA ALA A 110 5.69 11.35 3.16
C ALA A 110 5.38 11.24 4.66
N ASP A 111 4.31 10.53 5.02
CA ASP A 111 3.92 10.29 6.42
C ASP A 111 5.01 9.52 7.18
N PHE A 112 5.59 8.50 6.55
CA PHE A 112 6.74 7.74 7.09
C PHE A 112 7.94 8.64 7.37
N LYS A 113 8.32 9.49 6.40
CA LYS A 113 9.48 10.40 6.56
C LYS A 113 9.26 11.39 7.69
N ALA A 114 8.05 11.93 7.82
CA ALA A 114 7.70 12.84 8.90
C ALA A 114 7.83 12.16 10.27
N GLU A 115 7.30 10.94 10.40
CA GLU A 115 7.38 10.18 11.65
C GLU A 115 8.82 9.75 11.99
N LEU A 116 9.61 9.34 10.99
CA LEU A 116 11.03 9.02 11.18
C LEU A 116 11.79 10.23 11.72
N ALA A 117 11.61 11.40 11.10
CA ALA A 117 12.26 12.64 11.52
C ALA A 117 11.86 13.02 12.96
N ARG A 118 10.57 12.89 13.30
CA ARG A 118 10.06 13.13 14.65
C ARG A 118 10.73 12.22 15.68
N GLN A 119 10.85 10.93 15.40
CA GLN A 119 11.50 9.98 16.31
C GLN A 119 13.00 10.22 16.44
N GLN A 120 13.69 10.62 15.35
CA GLN A 120 15.11 10.95 15.38
C GLN A 120 15.40 12.21 16.21
N ALA A 121 14.52 13.21 16.15
CA ALA A 121 14.66 14.45 16.91
C ALA A 121 14.32 14.30 18.40
N ALA A 122 13.51 13.30 18.75
CA ALA A 122 13.12 13.00 20.14
C ALA A 122 14.13 12.11 20.88
N ARG A 123 15.28 11.81 20.26
CA ARG A 123 16.33 10.94 20.81
C ARG A 123 17.42 11.72 21.53
#